data_AF-A0A6J4TFH3-F1
#
_entry.id   AF-A0A6J4TFH3-F1
#
_cell.length_a   1.000
_cell.length_b   1.000
_cell.length_c   1.000
_cell.angle_alpha   90.00
_cell.angle_beta   90.00
_cell.angle_gamma   90.00
#
_symmetry.space_group_name_H-M   'P 1'
#
loop_
_entity.id
_entity.type
_entity.pdbx_description
1 polymer ?
#
loop_
_entity_poly.entity_id
_entity_poly.type
_entity_poly.pdbx_seq_one_letter_code
_entity_poly.pdbx_strand_id
1 'polypeptide(L)'
;MSELLFGGTVMLGAALLFVAIFRRLGLGATLGYIVAGAVVGPQLLGLVGEAEGIMQVSEIGIALLLFLVGLELRPSRLWRLRKDIFGLGAAQVVLAGLVLAGLVRLVLGLSWEASLAVGLPLA
;
A
#
# COMPACT_ATOMS: atom_id res chain seq x y z
N MET A 1 3.85 -17.44 -20.80
CA MET A 1 2.54 -16.84 -21.15
C MET A 1 1.41 -17.44 -20.32
N SER A 2 1.26 -18.77 -20.25
CA SER A 2 0.25 -19.44 -19.41
C SER A 2 0.37 -19.12 -17.92
N GLU A 3 1.58 -19.17 -17.36
CA GLU A 3 1.88 -18.83 -15.95
C GLU A 3 1.45 -17.40 -15.59
N LEU A 4 1.77 -16.42 -16.45
CA LEU A 4 1.40 -15.01 -16.23
C LEU A 4 -0.12 -14.80 -16.26
N LEU A 5 -0.81 -15.46 -17.20
CA LEU A 5 -2.27 -15.38 -17.31
C LEU A 5 -2.98 -16.06 -16.14
N PHE A 6 -2.45 -17.20 -15.69
CA PHE A 6 -2.97 -17.90 -14.52
C PHE A 6 -2.76 -17.06 -13.25
N GLY A 7 -1.53 -16.62 -12.98
CA GLY A 7 -1.22 -15.79 -11.82
C GLY A 7 -2.03 -14.48 -11.80
N GLY A 8 -2.11 -13.79 -12.94
CA GLY A 8 -2.92 -12.58 -13.09
C GLY A 8 -4.41 -12.82 -12.83
N THR A 9 -4.97 -13.92 -13.36
CA THR A 9 -6.38 -14.29 -13.12
C THR A 9 -6.64 -14.60 -11.66
N VAL A 10 -5.74 -15.33 -10.99
CA VAL A 10 -5.85 -15.64 -9.57
C VAL A 10 -5.76 -14.37 -8.73
N MET A 11 -4.81 -13.48 -8.99
CA MET A 11 -4.67 -12.23 -8.24
C MET A 11 -5.88 -11.31 -8.42
N LEU A 12 -6.33 -11.10 -9.66
CA LEU A 12 -7.50 -10.26 -9.95
C LEU A 12 -8.79 -10.86 -9.38
N GLY A 13 -8.96 -12.18 -9.49
CA GLY A 13 -10.10 -12.90 -8.94
C GLY A 13 -10.15 -12.82 -7.42
N ALA A 14 -9.01 -13.03 -6.75
CA ALA A 14 -8.90 -12.89 -5.30
C ALA A 14 -9.13 -11.44 -4.85
N ALA A 15 -8.51 -10.46 -5.52
CA ALA A 15 -8.73 -9.05 -5.23
C ALA A 15 -10.22 -8.69 -5.34
N LEU A 16 -10.90 -9.10 -6.40
CA LEU A 16 -12.33 -8.86 -6.59
C LEU A 16 -13.17 -9.50 -5.47
N LEU A 17 -12.88 -10.77 -5.12
CA LEU A 17 -13.59 -11.50 -4.07
C LEU A 17 -13.43 -10.81 -2.70
N PHE A 18 -12.20 -10.56 -2.27
CA PHE A 18 -11.93 -9.97 -0.97
C PHE A 18 -12.42 -8.52 -0.89
N VAL A 19 -12.26 -7.71 -1.93
CA VAL A 19 -12.82 -6.35 -1.94
C VAL A 19 -14.34 -6.39 -1.85
N ALA A 20 -15.01 -7.29 -2.56
CA ALA A 20 -16.47 -7.43 -2.47
C ALA A 20 -16.93 -7.81 -1.05
N ILE A 21 -16.23 -8.75 -0.40
CA ILE A 21 -16.48 -9.14 0.99
C ILE A 21 -16.28 -7.95 1.93
N PHE A 22 -15.13 -7.28 1.87
CA PHE A 22 -14.79 -6.18 2.77
C PHE A 22 -15.74 -5.00 2.60
N ARG A 23 -16.11 -4.66 1.36
CA ARG A 23 -17.12 -3.63 1.12
C ARG A 23 -18.49 -3.99 1.69
N ARG A 24 -18.89 -5.26 1.66
CA ARG A 24 -20.13 -5.72 2.30
C ARG A 24 -20.08 -5.63 3.83
N LEU A 25 -18.89 -5.75 4.41
CA LEU A 25 -18.66 -5.58 5.85
C LEU A 25 -18.51 -4.10 6.26
N GLY A 26 -18.64 -3.15 5.31
CA GLY A 26 -18.44 -1.72 5.58
C GLY A 26 -16.97 -1.30 5.70
N LEU A 27 -16.02 -2.16 5.33
CA LEU A 27 -14.59 -1.89 5.37
C LEU A 27 -14.10 -1.30 4.04
N GLY A 28 -12.99 -0.56 4.09
CA GLY A 28 -12.36 0.04 2.92
C GLY A 28 -11.79 -1.01 1.95
N ALA A 29 -11.83 -0.72 0.65
CA ALA A 29 -11.33 -1.62 -0.39
C ALA A 29 -9.82 -1.94 -0.25
N THR A 30 -9.03 -0.98 0.27
CA THR A 30 -7.59 -1.14 0.50
C THR A 30 -7.28 -2.35 1.38
N LEU A 31 -8.06 -2.57 2.44
CA LEU A 31 -7.90 -3.75 3.31
C LEU A 31 -8.15 -5.05 2.54
N GLY A 32 -9.17 -5.06 1.67
CA GLY A 32 -9.47 -6.19 0.81
C GLY A 32 -8.31 -6.54 -0.14
N TYR A 33 -7.65 -5.55 -0.73
CA TYR A 33 -6.46 -5.78 -1.57
C TYR A 33 -5.28 -6.37 -0.79
N ILE A 34 -5.00 -5.85 0.42
CA ILE A 34 -3.91 -6.35 1.27
C ILE A 34 -4.16 -7.81 1.68
N VAL A 35 -5.38 -8.14 2.11
CA VAL A 35 -5.73 -9.51 2.51
C VAL A 35 -5.69 -10.46 1.31
N ALA A 36 -6.20 -10.04 0.14
CA ALA A 36 -6.13 -10.85 -1.07
C ALA A 36 -4.67 -11.20 -1.42
N GLY A 37 -3.77 -10.22 -1.41
CA GLY A 37 -2.35 -10.42 -1.67
C GLY A 37 -1.69 -11.34 -0.66
N ALA A 38 -1.98 -11.16 0.64
CA ALA A 38 -1.46 -12.02 1.68
C ALA A 38 -1.91 -13.48 1.51
N VAL A 39 -3.19 -13.70 1.21
CA VAL A 39 -3.80 -15.04 1.06
C VAL A 39 -3.28 -15.77 -0.17
N VAL A 40 -3.20 -15.08 -1.31
CA VAL A 40 -2.72 -15.66 -2.57
C VAL A 40 -1.20 -15.82 -2.61
N GLY A 41 -0.49 -15.02 -1.81
CA GLY A 41 0.96 -15.00 -1.74
C GLY A 41 1.60 -16.32 -1.30
N PRO A 42 2.94 -16.43 -1.44
CA PRO A 42 3.69 -17.64 -1.18
C PRO A 42 3.59 -18.14 0.27
N GLN A 43 3.30 -17.25 1.22
CA GLN A 43 3.23 -17.58 2.65
C GLN A 43 1.92 -18.29 3.05
N LEU A 44 0.85 -18.20 2.26
CA LEU A 44 -0.45 -18.80 2.58
C LEU A 44 -0.85 -19.87 1.58
N LEU A 45 -1.50 -19.51 0.46
CA LEU A 45 -1.97 -20.50 -0.52
C LEU A 45 -0.91 -20.87 -1.57
N GLY A 46 0.15 -20.07 -1.71
CA GLY A 46 1.24 -20.39 -2.64
C GLY A 46 0.84 -20.40 -4.12
N LEU A 47 -0.29 -19.77 -4.46
CA LEU A 47 -0.85 -19.83 -5.82
C LEU A 47 -0.10 -18.93 -6.81
N VAL A 48 0.70 -17.99 -6.31
CA VAL A 48 1.53 -17.10 -7.12
C VAL A 48 2.94 -17.08 -6.53
N GLY A 49 3.91 -17.60 -7.29
CA GLY A 49 5.22 -18.01 -6.78
C GLY A 49 6.42 -17.10 -7.08
N GLU A 50 6.25 -16.02 -7.86
CA GLU A 50 7.40 -15.19 -8.26
C GLU A 50 7.20 -13.72 -7.88
N ALA A 51 7.86 -13.30 -6.79
CA ALA A 51 7.84 -11.91 -6.34
C ALA A 51 8.45 -10.95 -7.36
N GLU A 52 9.47 -11.38 -8.11
CA GLU A 52 10.18 -10.52 -9.10
C GLU A 52 9.29 -10.11 -10.28
N GLY A 53 8.52 -11.05 -10.84
CA GLY A 53 7.58 -10.75 -11.92
C GLY A 53 6.43 -9.83 -11.46
N ILE A 54 5.93 -10.04 -10.24
CA ILE A 54 4.89 -9.18 -9.64
C ILE A 54 5.42 -7.77 -9.37
N MET A 55 6.68 -7.65 -8.93
CA MET A 55 7.30 -6.36 -8.61
C MET A 55 7.39 -5.45 -9.84
N GLN A 56 7.86 -5.97 -10.98
CA GLN A 56 7.95 -5.20 -12.24
C GLN A 56 6.57 -4.69 -12.71
N VAL A 57 5.53 -5.53 -12.61
CA VAL A 57 4.16 -5.11 -12.95
C VAL A 57 3.62 -4.09 -11.94
N SER A 58 3.94 -4.26 -10.66
CA SER A 58 3.52 -3.35 -9.59
C SER A 58 4.15 -1.96 -9.72
N GLU A 59 5.41 -1.87 -10.14
CA GLU A 59 6.09 -0.60 -10.42
C GLU A 59 5.36 0.20 -11.50
N ILE A 60 4.99 -0.45 -12.61
CA ILE A 60 4.20 0.18 -13.68
C ILE A 60 2.82 0.58 -13.13
N GLY A 61 2.17 -0.30 -12.36
CA GLY A 61 0.87 -0.02 -11.74
C GLY A 61 0.91 1.21 -10.83
N ILE A 62 1.90 1.30 -9.93
CA ILE A 62 2.10 2.44 -9.03
C ILE A 62 2.42 3.71 -9.84
N ALA A 63 3.26 3.62 -10.87
CA ALA A 63 3.55 4.77 -11.73
C ALA A 63 2.29 5.30 -12.43
N LEU A 64 1.44 4.42 -12.96
CA LEU A 64 0.15 4.79 -13.56
C LEU A 64 -0.83 5.37 -12.54
N LEU A 65 -0.88 4.82 -11.32
CA LEU A 65 -1.71 5.36 -10.24
C LEU A 65 -1.24 6.77 -9.82
N LEU A 66 0.06 6.97 -9.64
CA LEU A 66 0.63 8.28 -9.30
C LEU A 66 0.44 9.29 -10.43
N PHE A 67 0.50 8.83 -11.69
CA PHE A 67 0.18 9.65 -12.84
C PHE A 67 -1.29 10.08 -12.84
N LEU A 68 -2.23 9.15 -12.61
CA LEU A 68 -3.66 9.45 -12.52
C LEU A 68 -3.97 10.41 -11.37
N VAL A 69 -3.40 10.17 -10.19
CA VAL A 69 -3.49 11.10 -9.05
C VAL A 69 -2.94 12.47 -9.45
N GLY A 70 -1.82 12.53 -10.16
CA GLY A 70 -1.26 13.76 -10.72
C GLY A 70 -2.21 14.50 -11.66
N LEU A 71 -2.94 13.79 -12.52
CA LEU A 71 -3.93 14.37 -13.43
C LEU A 71 -5.18 14.91 -12.70
N GLU A 72 -5.59 14.27 -11.61
CA GLU A 72 -6.74 14.70 -10.81
C GLU A 72 -6.41 15.91 -9.91
N LEU A 73 -5.12 16.10 -9.59
CA LEU A 73 -4.63 17.23 -8.82
C LEU A 73 -4.63 18.53 -9.64
N ARG A 74 -5.38 19.52 -9.17
CA ARG A 74 -5.35 20.88 -9.71
C ARG A 74 -4.16 21.66 -9.10
N PRO A 75 -3.17 22.11 -9.90
CA PRO A 75 -1.99 22.79 -9.36
C PRO A 75 -2.32 24.05 -8.55
N SER A 76 -3.34 24.81 -8.98
CA SER A 76 -3.81 26.01 -8.29
C SER A 76 -4.37 25.73 -6.90
N ARG A 77 -5.06 24.59 -6.72
CA ARG A 77 -5.59 24.15 -5.42
C ARG A 77 -4.45 23.70 -4.51
N LEU A 78 -3.47 22.99 -5.06
CA LEU A 78 -2.27 22.56 -4.33
C LEU A 78 -1.48 23.78 -3.82
N TRP A 79 -1.32 24.81 -4.65
CA TRP A 79 -0.59 26.02 -4.28
C TRP A 79 -1.26 26.81 -3.16
N ARG A 80 -2.59 26.74 -3.06
CA ARG A 80 -3.36 27.32 -1.95
C ARG A 80 -3.17 26.55 -0.65
N LEU A 81 -3.09 25.22 -0.74
CA LEU A 81 -2.91 24.31 0.40
C LEU A 81 -1.44 24.11 0.78
N ARG A 82 -0.48 24.74 0.10
CA ARG A 82 0.95 24.49 0.31
C ARG A 82 1.40 24.67 1.76
N LYS A 83 0.86 25.65 2.48
CA LYS A 83 1.21 25.88 3.89
C LYS A 83 0.67 24.77 4.79
N ASP A 84 -0.53 24.27 4.50
CA ASP A 84 -1.14 23.19 5.26
C ASP A 84 -0.46 21.86 4.96
N ILE A 85 -0.14 21.58 3.69
CA ILE A 85 0.54 20.35 3.26
C ILE A 85 1.99 20.31 3.76
N PHE A 86 2.79 21.34 3.47
CA PHE A 86 4.20 21.36 3.84
C PHE A 86 4.46 21.78 5.29
N GLY A 87 3.50 22.44 5.94
CA GLY A 87 3.58 22.79 7.37
C GLY A 87 2.99 21.69 8.23
N LEU A 88 1.66 21.66 8.33
CA LEU A 88 0.94 20.75 9.22
C LEU A 88 1.03 19.29 8.76
N GLY A 89 0.89 19.01 7.46
CA GLY A 89 0.95 17.66 6.90
C GLY A 89 2.33 17.02 7.11
N ALA A 90 3.41 17.73 6.75
CA ALA A 90 4.77 17.25 6.99
C ALA A 90 5.07 17.05 8.48
N ALA A 91 4.65 17.98 9.35
CA ALA A 91 4.80 17.84 10.78
C ALA A 91 4.02 16.63 11.32
N GLN A 92 2.80 16.40 10.84
CA GLN A 92 1.99 15.24 11.21
C GLN A 92 2.69 13.93 10.82
N VAL A 93 3.15 13.81 9.58
CA VAL A 93 3.83 12.59 9.10
C VAL A 93 5.11 12.32 9.90
N VAL A 94 5.91 13.35 10.17
CA VAL A 94 7.14 13.20 10.97
C VAL A 94 6.81 12.80 12.41
N LEU A 95 5.88 13.49 13.07
CA LEU A 95 5.54 13.21 14.47
C LEU A 95 4.87 11.85 14.62
N ALA A 96 3.83 11.57 13.84
CA ALA A 96 3.14 10.28 13.87
C ALA A 96 4.07 9.14 13.45
N GLY A 97 4.90 9.35 12.42
CA GLY A 97 5.89 8.35 11.96
C GLY A 97 6.92 8.03 13.04
N LEU A 98 7.45 9.02 13.75
CA LEU A 98 8.37 8.80 14.87
C LEU A 98 7.69 8.12 16.06
N VAL A 99 6.45 8.48 16.39
CA VAL A 99 5.68 7.83 17.46
C VAL A 99 5.42 6.36 17.11
N LEU A 100 4.97 6.08 15.89
CA LEU A 100 4.71 4.72 15.41
C LEU A 100 6.01 3.90 15.33
N ALA A 101 7.11 4.49 14.83
CA ALA A 101 8.42 3.84 14.81
C ALA A 101 8.93 3.55 16.24
N GLY A 102 8.75 4.49 17.18
CA GLY A 102 9.06 4.28 18.59
C GLY A 102 8.26 3.13 19.19
N LEU A 103 6.95 3.06 18.91
CA LEU A 103 6.09 1.99 19.37
C LEU A 103 6.51 0.63 18.79
N VAL A 104 6.79 0.56 17.48
CA VAL A 104 7.29 -0.63 16.80
C VAL A 104 8.58 -1.12 17.45
N ARG A 105 9.52 -0.21 17.74
CA ARG A 105 10.77 -0.56 18.41
C ARG A 105 10.54 -1.12 19.82
N LEU A 106 9.66 -0.51 20.60
CA LEU A 106 9.40 -0.92 21.98
C LEU A 106 8.67 -2.27 22.06
N VAL A 107 7.72 -2.53 21.15
CA VAL A 107 6.90 -3.74 21.18
C VAL A 107 7.58 -4.92 20.47
N LEU A 108 8.22 -4.67 19.33
CA LEU A 108 8.80 -5.71 18.47
C LEU A 108 10.32 -5.83 18.60
N GLY A 109 10.99 -4.90 19.30
CA GLY A 109 12.44 -4.94 19.52
C GLY A 109 13.29 -4.71 18.26
N LEU A 110 12.70 -4.18 17.19
CA LEU A 110 13.36 -4.02 15.90
C LEU A 110 14.47 -2.95 15.93
N SER A 111 15.38 -3.02 14.95
CA SER A 111 16.41 -1.99 14.75
C SER A 111 15.78 -0.62 14.46
N TRP A 112 16.56 0.45 14.60
CA TRP A 112 16.06 1.80 14.37
C TRP A 112 15.60 2.00 12.92
N GLU A 113 16.37 1.44 11.99
CA GLU A 113 16.12 1.48 10.55
C GLU A 113 14.86 0.71 10.18
N ALA A 114 14.69 -0.50 10.71
CA ALA A 114 13.51 -1.33 10.48
C ALA A 114 12.24 -0.69 11.07
N SER A 115 12.36 -0.08 12.25
CA SER A 115 11.22 0.57 12.89
C SER A 115 10.76 1.82 12.13
N LEU A 116 11.70 2.60 11.59
CA LEU A 116 11.39 3.73 10.71
C LEU A 116 10.79 3.29 9.38
N ALA A 117 11.31 2.21 8.79
CA ALA A 117 10.81 1.65 7.52
C ALA A 117 9.35 1.19 7.63
N VAL A 118 8.89 0.82 8.82
CA VAL A 118 7.48 0.45 9.09
C VAL A 118 6.67 1.66 9.55
N GLY A 119 7.20 2.49 10.45
CA GLY A 119 6.46 3.58 11.08
C GLY A 119 6.13 4.74 10.14
N LEU A 120 7.04 5.11 9.23
CA LEU A 120 6.84 6.24 8.31
C LEU A 120 5.74 6.01 7.27
N PRO A 121 5.65 4.85 6.59
CA PRO A 121 4.57 4.59 5.63
C PRO A 121 3.17 4.47 6.24
N LEU A 122 3.08 4.28 7.56
CA LEU A 122 1.81 4.15 8.30
C LEU A 122 1.26 5.49 8.84
N ALA A 123 2.06 6.55 8.81
CA ALA A 123 1.76 7.88 9.34
C ALA A 123 1.04 8.79 8.32
#